data_AF-A0A0D2J5B1-F1
#
_entry.id   AF-A0A0D2J5B1-F1
#
_cell.length_a   1.000
_cell.length_b   1.000
_cell.length_c   1.000
_cell.angle_alpha   90.00
_cell.angle_beta   90.00
_cell.angle_gamma   90.00
#
_symmetry.space_group_name_H-M   'P 1'
#
loop_
_entity.id
_entity.type
_entity.pdbx_description
1 polymer ?
#
loop_
_entity_poly.entity_id
_entity_poly.type
_entity_poly.pdbx_seq_one_letter_code
_entity_poly.pdbx_strand_id
1 'polypeptide(L)'
;MSASLSRAQAVVDAGSKAVSLDSGPPILDPSWGLYPPPTPGAAPSSPAASPAASSVASPGVPADYKCAGDEHGLLLYPAAGAVAALGAAPPLPPRGALLRLQPGHCDPTVNLYDWIVAYRGRRVEGVWRIAGRGPGA
;
A
#
# COMPACT_ATOMS: atom_id res chain seq x y z
N MET A 1 -4.43 -13.27 30.86
CA MET A 1 -4.77 -13.85 29.54
C MET A 1 -5.98 -13.10 29.02
N SER A 2 -5.89 -12.45 27.86
CA SER A 2 -7.06 -11.85 27.20
C SER A 2 -7.05 -12.32 25.76
N ALA A 3 -8.02 -13.17 25.42
CA ALA A 3 -8.24 -13.62 24.06
C ALA A 3 -8.90 -12.47 23.31
N SER A 4 -8.14 -11.75 22.48
CA SER A 4 -8.73 -10.87 21.48
C SER A 4 -9.24 -11.77 20.36
N LEU A 5 -10.56 -11.78 20.14
CA LEU A 5 -11.19 -12.32 18.94
C LEU A 5 -10.46 -11.72 17.74
N SER A 6 -9.62 -12.52 17.07
CA SER A 6 -8.53 -12.01 16.24
C SER A 6 -9.05 -11.07 15.17
N ARG A 7 -8.76 -9.78 15.35
CA ARG A 7 -8.84 -8.75 14.31
C ARG A 7 -8.20 -9.33 13.05
N ALA A 8 -8.87 -9.27 11.89
CA ALA A 8 -8.28 -9.79 10.65
C ALA A 8 -7.01 -8.97 10.31
N GLN A 9 -5.96 -9.64 9.82
CA GLN A 9 -4.67 -9.01 9.57
C GLN A 9 -4.09 -9.43 8.23
N ALA A 10 -3.30 -8.56 7.64
CA ALA A 10 -2.44 -8.88 6.50
C ALA A 10 -1.01 -8.41 6.80
N VAL A 11 -0.02 -9.16 6.32
CA VAL A 11 1.39 -8.75 6.37
C VAL A 11 1.73 -8.13 5.02
N VAL A 12 2.45 -7.00 5.05
CA VAL A 12 3.01 -6.34 3.87
C VAL A 12 4.53 -6.35 3.95
N ASP A 13 5.19 -6.30 2.79
CA ASP A 13 6.65 -6.26 2.59
C ASP A 13 7.25 -4.85 2.76
N ALA A 14 6.49 -3.94 3.37
CA ALA A 14 6.90 -2.57 3.65
C ALA A 14 6.99 -2.37 5.16
N GLY A 15 8.18 -2.58 5.74
CA GLY A 15 8.52 -2.27 7.13
C GLY A 15 9.23 -0.91 7.27
N SER A 16 9.94 -0.69 8.38
CA SER A 16 10.61 0.60 8.64
C SER A 16 11.76 0.94 7.68
N LYS A 17 12.27 -0.02 6.90
CA LYS A 17 13.22 0.24 5.80
C LYS A 17 12.55 0.75 4.52
N ALA A 18 11.24 0.66 4.41
CA ALA A 18 10.46 1.12 3.26
C ALA A 18 9.74 2.45 3.53
N VAL A 19 9.36 2.72 4.79
CA VAL A 19 8.60 3.92 5.13
C VAL A 19 9.02 4.48 6.47
N SER A 20 9.23 5.80 6.52
CA SER A 20 9.47 6.48 7.78
C SER A 20 8.21 6.48 8.64
N LEU A 21 8.41 6.28 9.94
CA LEU A 21 7.35 6.27 10.96
C LEU A 21 7.46 7.46 11.93
N ASP A 22 8.37 8.40 11.65
CA ASP A 22 8.68 9.56 12.50
C ASP A 22 7.48 10.50 12.71
N SER A 23 6.61 10.61 11.70
CA SER A 23 5.35 11.37 11.76
C SER A 23 4.12 10.47 11.86
N GLY A 24 4.29 9.23 12.35
CA GLY A 24 3.22 8.23 12.45
C GLY A 24 3.20 7.23 11.28
N PRO A 25 2.27 6.25 11.33
CA PRO A 25 2.22 5.19 10.34
C PRO A 25 1.75 5.71 8.97
N PRO A 26 2.16 5.06 7.86
CA PRO A 26 1.57 5.34 6.56
C PRO A 26 0.07 5.02 6.56
N ILE A 27 -0.65 5.68 5.66
CA ILE A 27 -2.06 5.38 5.39
C ILE A 27 -2.18 4.62 4.07
N LEU A 28 -3.17 3.72 3.98
CA LEU A 28 -3.49 3.08 2.71
C LEU A 28 -4.23 4.05 1.81
N ASP A 29 -3.86 4.10 0.53
CA ASP A 29 -4.58 4.84 -0.49
C ASP A 29 -5.73 3.98 -1.06
N PRO A 30 -7.00 4.28 -0.75
CA PRO A 30 -8.17 3.57 -1.29
C PRO A 30 -8.25 3.59 -2.81
N SER A 31 -7.77 4.69 -3.40
CA SER A 31 -8.03 5.03 -4.80
C SER A 31 -7.13 4.25 -5.77
N TRP A 32 -6.07 3.63 -5.25
CA TRP A 32 -5.17 2.78 -6.03
C TRP A 32 -5.86 1.51 -6.56
N GLY A 33 -6.87 1.01 -5.82
CA GLY A 33 -7.49 -0.29 -6.06
C GLY A 33 -6.53 -1.46 -5.79
N LEU A 34 -7.07 -2.67 -5.60
CA LEU A 34 -6.25 -3.87 -5.53
C LEU A 34 -5.76 -4.21 -6.94
N TYR A 35 -4.45 -4.20 -7.15
CA TYR A 35 -3.85 -4.64 -8.41
C TYR A 35 -3.92 -6.17 -8.51
N PRO A 36 -4.62 -6.77 -9.50
CA PRO A 36 -4.30 -8.15 -9.86
C PRO A 36 -2.94 -8.14 -10.59
N PRO A 37 -2.02 -9.08 -10.26
CA PRO A 37 -0.77 -9.21 -11.00
C PRO A 37 -1.05 -9.40 -12.50
N PRO A 38 -0.16 -8.93 -13.40
CA PRO A 38 -0.32 -9.23 -14.82
C PRO A 38 -0.31 -10.75 -14.98
N THR A 39 -1.22 -11.29 -15.80
CA THR A 39 -1.19 -12.71 -16.14
C THR A 39 0.16 -13.01 -16.78
N PRO A 40 0.94 -13.98 -16.27
CA PRO A 40 2.22 -14.34 -16.90
C PRO A 40 2.00 -14.69 -18.37
N GLY A 41 2.65 -13.97 -19.29
CA GLY A 41 2.56 -14.21 -20.74
C GLY A 41 1.61 -13.28 -21.53
N ALA A 42 0.92 -12.33 -20.90
CA ALA A 42 0.19 -11.30 -21.62
C ALA A 42 1.16 -10.27 -22.24
N ALA A 43 1.12 -10.09 -23.57
CA ALA A 43 1.90 -9.06 -24.25
C ALA A 43 1.51 -7.65 -23.76
N PRO A 44 2.45 -6.68 -23.69
CA PRO A 44 2.11 -5.31 -23.37
C PRO A 44 1.20 -4.74 -24.47
N SER A 45 -0.09 -4.58 -24.19
CA SER A 45 -1.01 -3.94 -25.11
C SER A 45 -0.69 -2.44 -25.21
N SER A 46 -0.75 -1.90 -26.43
CA SER A 46 -0.64 -0.47 -26.74
C SER A 46 -1.60 0.39 -25.91
N PRO A 47 -1.35 1.71 -25.74
CA PRO A 47 -2.09 2.55 -24.82
C PRO A 47 -3.48 2.83 -25.39
N ALA A 48 -4.41 1.89 -25.21
CA ALA A 48 -5.79 2.28 -25.09
C ALA A 48 -5.85 3.29 -23.94
N ALA A 49 -6.46 4.45 -24.21
CA ALA A 49 -6.82 5.42 -23.18
C ALA A 49 -7.28 4.64 -21.94
N SER A 50 -6.77 5.04 -20.75
CA SER A 50 -7.20 4.48 -19.47
C SER A 50 -8.68 4.14 -19.60
N PRO A 51 -9.09 2.86 -19.48
CA PRO A 51 -10.52 2.59 -19.41
C PRO A 51 -11.00 3.52 -18.30
N ALA A 52 -11.94 4.41 -18.65
CA ALA A 52 -12.51 5.40 -17.75
C ALA A 52 -12.66 4.68 -16.42
N ALA A 53 -11.95 5.18 -15.39
CA ALA A 53 -11.77 4.49 -14.12
C ALA A 53 -13.09 3.81 -13.79
N SER A 54 -13.15 2.49 -13.96
CA SER A 54 -14.35 1.76 -13.57
C SER A 54 -14.34 1.90 -12.07
N SER A 55 -15.08 2.90 -11.61
CA SER A 55 -15.22 3.31 -10.22
C SER A 55 -16.09 2.29 -9.49
N VAL A 56 -15.76 1.00 -9.66
CA VAL A 56 -15.82 0.13 -8.51
C VAL A 56 -14.75 0.70 -7.60
N ALA A 57 -15.18 1.66 -6.77
CA ALA A 57 -14.51 1.99 -5.54
C ALA A 57 -14.23 0.64 -4.90
N SER A 58 -12.99 0.17 -4.98
CA SER A 58 -12.55 -0.82 -4.00
C SER A 58 -12.77 -0.08 -2.69
N PRO A 59 -13.70 -0.53 -1.83
CA PRO A 59 -13.95 0.17 -0.59
C PRO A 59 -12.59 0.30 0.08
N GLY A 60 -12.17 1.55 0.30
CA GLY A 60 -10.85 1.85 0.84
C GLY A 60 -10.62 0.95 2.01
N VAL A 61 -9.55 0.17 1.96
CA VAL A 61 -9.23 -0.80 3.00
C VAL A 61 -9.11 -0.01 4.31
N PRO A 62 -10.06 -0.10 5.25
CA PRO A 62 -10.04 0.69 6.48
C PRO A 62 -9.15 -0.03 7.49
N ALA A 63 -7.90 -0.28 7.10
CA ALA A 63 -6.92 -0.96 7.93
C ALA A 63 -5.93 0.04 8.52
N ASP A 64 -5.64 -0.13 9.81
CA ASP A 64 -4.56 0.60 10.45
C ASP A 64 -3.25 -0.10 10.14
N TYR A 65 -2.22 0.66 9.77
CA TYR A 65 -0.87 0.14 9.67
C TYR A 65 -0.20 0.08 11.04
N LYS A 66 0.51 -1.01 11.33
CA LYS A 66 1.38 -1.18 12.49
C LYS A 66 2.75 -1.68 12.03
N CYS A 67 3.81 -1.09 12.56
CA CYS A 67 5.17 -1.59 12.35
C CYS A 67 5.32 -3.02 12.88
N ALA A 68 5.91 -3.89 12.08
CA ALA A 68 6.12 -5.31 12.41
C ALA A 68 7.54 -5.78 12.09
N GLY A 69 8.49 -4.84 12.00
CA GLY A 69 9.88 -5.11 11.68
C GLY A 69 10.46 -4.09 10.70
N ASP A 70 11.68 -4.36 10.28
CA ASP A 70 12.40 -3.56 9.31
C ASP A 70 11.91 -3.81 7.87
N GLU A 71 11.56 -5.06 7.55
CA GLU A 71 11.08 -5.47 6.22
C GLU A 71 9.57 -5.73 6.16
N HIS A 72 8.88 -5.73 7.31
CA HIS A 72 7.48 -6.11 7.39
C HIS A 72 6.60 -5.09 8.11
N GLY A 73 5.40 -4.90 7.57
CA GLY A 73 4.31 -4.14 8.19
C GLY A 73 3.08 -5.02 8.43
N LEU A 74 2.25 -4.66 9.41
CA LEU A 74 0.97 -5.31 9.68
C LEU A 74 -0.18 -4.36 9.37
N LEU A 75 -1.15 -4.84 8.60
CA LEU A 75 -2.42 -4.18 8.38
C LEU A 75 -3.46 -4.79 9.30
N LEU A 76 -4.06 -3.96 10.14
CA LEU A 76 -5.06 -4.35 11.13
C LEU A 76 -6.44 -3.92 10.65
N TYR A 77 -7.32 -4.86 10.30
CA TYR A 77 -8.66 -4.58 9.76
C TYR A 77 -9.70 -4.47 10.87
N PRO A 78 -10.75 -3.65 10.81
CA PRO A 78 -11.64 -3.44 11.96
C PRO A 78 -12.17 -4.77 12.51
N ALA A 79 -12.31 -4.87 13.84
CA ALA A 79 -12.81 -6.09 14.48
C ALA A 79 -14.22 -6.42 13.94
N ALA A 80 -14.53 -7.70 13.74
CA ALA A 80 -15.75 -8.17 13.06
C ALA A 80 -17.06 -7.49 13.55
N GLY A 81 -17.16 -7.19 14.85
CA GLY A 81 -18.32 -6.47 15.42
C GLY A 81 -18.41 -4.97 15.07
N ALA A 82 -17.29 -4.28 14.87
CA ALA A 82 -17.24 -2.89 14.41
C ALA A 82 -17.63 -2.75 12.92
N VAL A 83 -17.45 -3.84 12.17
CA VAL A 83 -17.81 -3.90 10.75
C VAL A 83 -19.32 -4.01 10.52
N ALA A 84 -20.10 -4.48 11.50
CA ALA A 84 -21.56 -4.53 11.38
C ALA A 84 -22.17 -3.13 11.11
N ALA A 85 -21.53 -2.06 11.60
CA ALA A 85 -21.91 -0.68 11.32
C ALA A 85 -21.55 -0.21 9.90
N LEU A 86 -20.64 -0.90 9.21
CA LEU A 86 -20.20 -0.65 7.84
C LEU A 86 -20.98 -1.49 6.80
N GLY A 87 -21.94 -2.32 7.23
CA GLY A 87 -22.76 -3.18 6.37
C GLY A 87 -22.08 -4.50 5.97
N ALA A 88 -20.81 -4.49 5.57
CA ALA A 88 -20.04 -5.69 5.26
C ALA A 88 -18.53 -5.50 5.53
N ALA A 89 -17.83 -6.60 5.83
CA ALA A 89 -16.38 -6.57 5.98
C ALA A 89 -15.70 -6.35 4.64
N PRO A 90 -14.80 -5.35 4.53
CA PRO A 90 -13.99 -5.23 3.34
C PRO A 90 -13.15 -6.51 3.22
N PRO A 91 -13.13 -7.15 2.04
CA PRO A 91 -12.38 -8.38 1.85
C PRO A 91 -10.89 -8.11 2.08
N LEU A 92 -10.20 -9.07 2.69
CA LEU A 92 -8.74 -9.03 2.77
C LEU A 92 -8.16 -9.07 1.34
N PRO A 93 -7.07 -8.34 1.07
CA PRO A 93 -6.37 -8.43 -0.19
C PRO A 93 -5.84 -9.85 -0.38
N PRO A 94 -5.92 -10.42 -1.60
CA PRO A 94 -5.29 -11.71 -1.87
C PRO A 94 -3.78 -11.61 -1.72
N ARG A 95 -3.12 -12.72 -1.42
CA ARG A 95 -1.65 -12.79 -1.38
C ARG A 95 -1.08 -12.34 -2.72
N GLY A 96 -0.08 -11.46 -2.69
CA GLY A 96 0.55 -10.89 -3.89
C GLY A 96 -0.20 -9.68 -4.49
N ALA A 97 -1.32 -9.24 -3.91
CA ALA A 97 -1.92 -7.98 -4.29
C ALA A 97 -0.97 -6.82 -3.96
N LEU A 98 -0.83 -5.88 -4.89
CA LEU A 98 -0.09 -4.64 -4.63
C LEU A 98 -0.98 -3.63 -3.93
N LEU A 99 -0.42 -3.01 -2.89
CA LEU A 99 -1.04 -1.95 -2.10
C LEU A 99 -0.21 -0.68 -2.24
N ARG A 100 -0.84 0.47 -2.03
CA ARG A 100 -0.16 1.76 -2.00
C ARG A 100 -0.24 2.36 -0.61
N LEU A 101 0.93 2.59 -0.04
CA LEU A 101 1.10 3.26 1.24
C LEU A 101 1.50 4.71 0.98
N GLN A 102 0.70 5.65 1.47
CA GLN A 102 1.06 7.06 1.50
C GLN A 102 1.90 7.29 2.77
N PRO A 103 3.16 7.74 2.65
CA PRO A 103 4.02 7.95 3.81
C PRO A 103 3.49 9.07 4.70
N GLY A 104 3.72 8.96 6.01
CA GLY A 104 3.40 10.02 6.98
C GLY A 104 4.32 11.25 6.84
N HIS A 105 5.57 11.04 6.42
CA HIS A 105 6.54 12.11 6.16
C HIS A 105 7.33 11.80 4.88
N CYS A 106 7.32 12.72 3.92
CA CYS A 106 7.95 12.53 2.61
C CYS A 106 9.49 12.50 2.69
N ASP A 107 10.11 13.48 3.36
CA ASP A 107 11.55 13.68 3.33
C ASP A 107 12.36 12.48 3.87
N PRO A 108 12.09 11.96 5.08
CA PRO A 108 12.81 10.80 5.60
C PRO A 108 12.49 9.52 4.82
N THR A 109 11.27 9.39 4.27
CA THR A 109 10.91 8.23 3.45
C THR A 109 11.69 8.23 2.14
N VAL A 110 11.74 9.37 1.44
CA VAL A 110 12.52 9.50 0.19
C VAL A 110 14.00 9.21 0.44
N ASN A 111 14.54 9.62 1.59
CA ASN A 111 15.94 9.37 1.94
C ASN A 111 16.33 7.88 2.11
N LEU A 112 15.34 6.97 2.22
CA LEU A 112 15.57 5.52 2.28
C LEU A 112 15.90 4.91 0.91
N TYR A 113 15.61 5.63 -0.18
CA TYR A 113 15.68 5.11 -1.55
C TYR A 113 16.78 5.77 -2.38
N ASP A 114 17.26 5.05 -3.40
CA ASP A 114 18.18 5.59 -4.40
C ASP A 114 17.46 6.20 -5.62
N TRP A 115 16.21 5.77 -5.86
CA TRP A 115 15.43 6.14 -7.03
C TRP A 115 13.98 6.44 -6.68
N ILE A 116 13.37 7.39 -7.40
CA ILE A 116 11.93 7.63 -7.43
C ILE A 116 11.39 7.11 -8.77
N VAL A 117 10.33 6.31 -8.72
CA VAL A 117 9.62 5.86 -9.91
C VAL A 117 8.44 6.79 -10.17
N ALA A 118 8.53 7.59 -11.23
CA ALA A 118 7.47 8.50 -11.66
C ALA A 118 6.51 7.76 -12.62
N TYR A 119 5.21 7.91 -12.38
CA TYR A 119 4.18 7.23 -13.18
C TYR A 119 2.98 8.13 -13.46
N ARG A 120 2.24 7.82 -14.53
CA ARG A 120 0.95 8.43 -14.86
C ARG A 120 -0.06 7.34 -15.15
N GLY A 121 -1.21 7.39 -14.47
CA GLY A 121 -2.18 6.30 -14.51
C GLY A 121 -1.52 4.99 -14.04
N ARG A 122 -1.34 4.04 -14.95
CA ARG A 122 -0.72 2.73 -14.67
C ARG A 122 0.62 2.52 -15.39
N ARG A 123 1.24 3.58 -15.92
CA ARG A 123 2.47 3.49 -16.72
C ARG A 123 3.60 4.27 -16.05
N VAL A 124 4.77 3.65 -15.92
CA VAL A 124 6.01 4.32 -15.53
C VAL A 124 6.42 5.28 -16.65
N GLU A 125 6.59 6.55 -16.30
CA GLU A 125 7.06 7.59 -17.23
C GLU A 125 8.55 7.91 -17.02
N GLY A 126 9.10 7.62 -15.84
CA GLY A 126 10.50 7.84 -15.56
C GLY A 126 10.97 7.18 -14.27
N VAL A 127 12.30 7.03 -14.17
CA VAL A 127 12.98 6.61 -12.95
C VAL A 127 14.07 7.63 -12.68
N TRP A 128 13.95 8.36 -11.58
CA TRP A 128 14.79 9.50 -11.26
C TRP A 128 15.70 9.18 -10.09
N ARG A 129 16.99 9.46 -10.22
CA ARG A 129 17.94 9.27 -9.13
C ARG A 129 17.67 10.29 -8.03
N ILE A 130 17.69 9.85 -6.78
CA ILE A 130 17.65 10.74 -5.62
C ILE A 130 19.10 11.23 -5.39
N ALA A 131 19.45 12.32 -6.08
CA ALA A 131 20.81 12.87 -6.02
C ALA A 131 21.17 13.46 -4.64
N GLY A 132 20.17 13.94 -3.90
CA GLY A 132 20.33 14.58 -2.59
C GLY A 132 20.24 13.64 -1.39
N ARG A 133 20.37 12.32 -1.58
CA ARG A 133 20.32 11.34 -0.48
C ARG A 133 21.41 11.65 0.54
N GLY A 134 21.01 11.88 1.79
CA GLY A 134 21.92 12.14 2.90
C GLY A 134 22.63 10.86 3.37
N PRO A 135 23.73 10.98 4.14
CA PRO A 135 24.31 9.83 4.83
C PRO A 135 23.23 9.19 5.71
N GLY A 136 22.97 7.90 5.52
CA GLY A 136 21.96 7.17 6.30
C GLY A 136 22.25 7.26 7.80
N ALA A 137 21.20 7.38 8.61
CA ALA A 137 21.29 7.19 10.05
C ALA A 137 21.45 5.70 10.39
#